data_AF-A0A6P0XTU4-F1
#
_entry.id   AF-A0A6P0XTU4-F1
#
_cell.length_a   1.000
_cell.length_b   1.000
_cell.length_c   1.000
_cell.angle_alpha   90.00
_cell.angle_beta   90.00
_cell.angle_gamma   90.00
#
_symmetry.space_group_name_H-M   'P 1'
#
loop_
_entity.id
_entity.type
_entity.pdbx_description
1 polymer ?
#
loop_
_entity_poly.entity_id
_entity_poly.type
_entity_poly.pdbx_seq_one_letter_code
_entity_poly.pdbx_strand_id
1 'polypeptide(L)' 'MEFLNLVEAEKLAPWRSPLSRALHRNRSLSYARYLQLATVTAEGQPKNRTIVFRGFLEETNHLKFIT' A
#
# COMPACT_ATOMS: atom_id res chain seq x y z
N MET A 1 -34.95 3.56 2.29
CA MET A 1 -33.81 2.62 2.18
C MET A 1 -32.96 3.05 0.99
N GLU A 2 -32.24 4.16 1.15
CA GLU A 2 -31.17 4.55 0.23
C GLU A 2 -29.86 4.25 0.94
N PHE A 3 -29.24 3.12 0.59
CA PHE A 3 -27.84 2.82 0.88
C PHE A 3 -26.96 3.47 -0.19
N LEU A 4 -27.16 4.76 -0.46
CA LEU A 4 -26.32 5.56 -1.36
C LEU A 4 -25.30 6.33 -0.52
N ASN A 5 -24.02 6.07 -0.77
CA ASN A 5 -22.79 6.73 -0.29
C ASN A 5 -21.92 5.97 0.74
N LEU A 6 -21.36 4.84 0.31
CA LEU A 6 -20.13 4.28 0.87
C LEU A 6 -19.31 3.81 -0.35
N VAL A 7 -18.62 4.66 -1.10
CA VAL A 7 -17.35 5.30 -0.77
C VAL A 7 -17.25 6.48 -1.72
N GLU A 8 -17.20 7.70 -1.21
CA GLU A 8 -16.74 8.82 -2.01
C GLU A 8 -15.29 8.51 -2.39
N ALA A 9 -14.96 8.47 -3.69
CA ALA A 9 -13.61 8.15 -4.15
C ALA A 9 -12.60 8.98 -3.35
N GLU A 10 -11.70 8.29 -2.64
CA GLU A 10 -10.84 8.97 -1.67
C GLU A 10 -9.94 9.96 -2.41
N LYS A 11 -9.88 11.20 -1.92
CA LYS A 11 -8.98 12.20 -2.50
C LYS A 11 -7.56 11.62 -2.54
N LEU A 12 -6.94 11.67 -3.72
CA LEU A 12 -5.61 11.12 -3.93
C LEU A 12 -4.63 11.76 -2.95
N ALA A 13 -4.00 10.94 -2.11
CA ALA A 13 -3.05 11.45 -1.13
C ALA A 13 -1.83 12.08 -1.82
N PRO A 14 -1.24 13.15 -1.26
CA PRO A 14 -0.17 13.91 -1.91
C PRO A 14 1.08 13.06 -2.22
N TRP A 15 1.28 11.95 -1.50
CA TRP A 15 2.38 11.03 -1.70
C TRP A 15 2.17 10.01 -2.82
N ARG A 16 0.96 9.89 -3.40
CA ARG A 16 0.65 8.93 -4.48
C ARG A 16 1.45 9.23 -5.76
N SER A 17 1.57 10.51 -6.12
CA SER A 17 2.34 10.95 -7.28
C SER A 17 3.84 10.64 -7.17
N PRO A 18 4.55 11.04 -6.09
CA PRO A 18 5.97 10.70 -5.95
C PRO A 18 6.21 9.19 -5.87
N LEU A 19 5.32 8.42 -5.23
CA LEU A 19 5.42 6.96 -5.19
C LEU A 19 5.27 6.33 -6.58
N SER A 20 4.31 6.79 -7.38
CA SER A 20 4.14 6.35 -8.78
C SER A 20 5.39 6.66 -9.62
N ARG A 21 5.94 7.87 -9.49
CA ARG A 21 7.18 8.27 -10.15
C ARG A 21 8.36 7.38 -9.73
N ALA A 22 8.49 7.06 -8.45
CA ALA A 22 9.53 6.17 -7.95
C ALA A 22 9.40 4.75 -8.51
N LEU A 23 8.19 4.18 -8.51
CA LEU A 23 7.91 2.86 -9.10
C LEU A 23 8.22 2.82 -10.59
N HIS A 24 7.87 3.88 -11.34
CA HIS A 24 8.16 3.97 -12.77
C HIS A 24 9.66 4.03 -13.08
N ARG A 25 10.41 4.82 -12.30
CA ARG A 25 11.87 4.96 -12.44
C ARG A 25 12.62 3.66 -12.11
N ASN A 26 12.09 2.85 -11.20
CA ASN A 26 12.71 1.61 -10.76
C ASN A 26 12.06 0.35 -11.36
N ARG A 27 11.25 0.48 -12.42
CA ARG A 27 10.45 -0.63 -12.97
C ARG A 27 11.26 -1.83 -13.48
N SER A 28 12.54 -1.63 -13.82
CA SER A 28 13.47 -2.70 -14.22
C SER A 28 13.99 -3.51 -13.04
N LEU A 29 13.88 -2.97 -11.82
CA LEU A 29 14.32 -3.63 -10.58
C LEU A 29 13.12 -4.36 -9.98
N SER A 30 13.08 -5.68 -10.10
CA SER A 30 11.99 -6.50 -9.55
C SER A 30 11.78 -6.26 -8.05
N TYR A 31 12.88 -6.06 -7.31
CA TYR A 31 12.90 -5.80 -5.87
C TYR A 31 12.46 -4.38 -5.47
N ALA A 32 12.28 -3.44 -6.41
CA ALA A 32 11.78 -2.10 -6.08
C ALA A 32 10.31 -2.08 -5.62
N ARG A 33 9.63 -3.24 -5.69
CA ARG A 33 8.30 -3.47 -5.12
C ARG A 33 8.35 -4.12 -3.74
N TYR A 34 9.53 -4.41 -3.21
CA TYR A 34 9.70 -5.00 -1.88
C TYR A 34 9.70 -3.91 -0.82
N LEU A 35 9.03 -4.16 0.30
CA LEU A 35 9.04 -3.29 1.46
C LEU A 35 9.06 -4.09 2.75
N GLN A 36 9.48 -3.45 3.83
CA GLN A 36 9.57 -4.04 5.16
C GLN A 36 8.27 -3.74 5.92
N LEU A 37 7.56 -4.79 6.32
CA LEU A 37 6.38 -4.69 7.17
C LEU A 37 6.76 -5.00 8.61
N ALA A 38 6.69 -3.99 9.47
CA ALA A 38 6.80 -4.15 10.91
C ALA A 38 5.42 -4.42 11.53
N THR A 39 5.33 -5.47 12.35
CA THR A 39 4.14 -5.80 13.16
C THR A 39 4.56 -5.99 14.62
N VAL A 40 3.57 -6.03 15.52
CA VAL A 40 3.79 -6.30 16.94
C VAL A 40 3.14 -7.64 17.29
N THR A 41 3.83 -8.50 18.06
CA THR A 41 3.26 -9.76 18.55
C THR A 41 2.27 -9.54 19.69
N ALA A 42 1.56 -10.59 20.11
CA ALA A 42 0.67 -10.52 21.26
C ALA A 42 1.42 -10.14 22.56
N GLU A 43 2.71 -10.47 22.65
CA GLU A 43 3.61 -10.15 23.75
C GLU A 43 4.22 -8.74 23.64
N GLY A 44 3.80 -7.92 22.68
CA GLY A 44 4.30 -6.56 22.49
C GLY A 44 5.66 -6.46 21.80
N GLN A 45 6.17 -7.56 21.23
CA GLN A 45 7.50 -7.57 20.61
C GLN A 45 7.42 -7.23 19.11
N PRO A 46 8.41 -6.50 18.54
CA PRO A 46 8.42 -6.21 17.12
C PRO A 46 8.79 -7.45 16.29
N LYS A 47 8.16 -7.59 15.13
CA LYS A 47 8.55 -8.51 14.05
C LYS A 47 8.62 -7.75 12.74
N ASN A 48 9.59 -8.09 11.89
CA ASN A 48 9.76 -7.46 10.58
C ASN A 48 9.96 -8.52 9.50
N ARG A 49 9.34 -8.32 8.33
CA ARG A 49 9.47 -9.21 7.18
C ARG A 49 9.36 -8.44 5.87
N THR A 50 9.97 -8.97 4.82
CA THR A 50 9.82 -8.40 3.47
C THR A 50 8.51 -8.89 2.85
N ILE A 51 7.73 -7.97 2.29
CA ILE A 51 6.52 -8.26 1.52
C ILE A 51 6.55 -7.54 0.17
N VAL A 52 5.69 -7.98 -0.75
CA VAL A 52 5.60 -7.41 -2.10
C VAL A 52 4.40 -6.48 -2.21
N PHE A 53 4.64 -5.24 -2.63
CA PHE A 53 3.59 -4.28 -3.01
C PHE A 53 2.84 -4.75 -4.26
N ARG A 54 1.50 -4.87 -4.16
CA ARG A 54 0.60 -5.39 -5.21
C ARG A 54 -0.38 -4.32 -5.74
N GLY A 55 -0.02 -3.04 -5.65
CA GLY A 55 -0.87 -1.94 -6.11
C GLY A 55 -1.73 -1.36 -5.00
N PHE A 56 -2.71 -0.56 -5.40
CA PHE A 56 -3.66 0.07 -4.48
C PHE A 56 -4.99 -0.69 -4.52
N LEU A 57 -5.74 -0.62 -3.43
CA LEU A 57 -7.16 -0.97 -3.46
C LEU A 57 -7.91 0.12 -4.26
N GLU A 58 -8.87 -0.29 -5.09
CA GLU A 58 -9.59 0.58 -6.02
C GLU A 58 -10.22 1.78 -5.30
N GLU A 59 -10.06 2.98 -5.89
CA GLU A 59 -10.59 4.25 -5.36
C GLU A 59 -10.16 4.62 -3.92
N THR A 60 -9.06 4.03 -3.43
CA THR A 60 -8.50 4.34 -2.10
C THR A 60 -7.00 4.69 -2.16
N ASN A 61 -6.49 5.17 -1.03
CA ASN A 61 -5.05 5.28 -0.77
C ASN A 61 -4.47 4.03 -0.08
N HIS A 62 -5.24 2.95 0.10
CA HIS A 62 -4.77 1.74 0.77
C HIS A 62 -3.83 0.92 -0.11
N LEU A 63 -2.71 0.49 0.46
CA LEU A 63 -1.72 -0.38 -0.18
C LEU A 63 -2.20 -1.84 -0.11
N LYS A 64 -2.10 -2.57 -1.22
CA LYS A 64 -2.44 -4.00 -1.30
C LYS A 64 -1.20 -4.87 -1.20
N PHE A 65 -1.29 -5.90 -0.38
CA PHE A 65 -0.26 -6.94 -0.19
C PHE A 65 -0.91 -8.32 -0.19
N ILE A 66 -0.12 -9.36 -0.41
CA ILE A 66 -0.52 -10.77 -0.25
C ILE A 66 0.54 -11.41 0.67
N THR A 67 0.12 -12.12 1.71
CA THR A 67 0.99 -12.71 2.75
C THR A 67 0.59 -14.14 3.08
#